data_AF-A0A9D8XXV1-F1
#
_entry.id   AF-A0A9D8XXV1-F1
#
_cell.length_a   1.000
_cell.length_b   1.000
_cell.length_c   1.000
_cell.angle_alpha   90.00
_cell.angle_beta   90.00
_cell.angle_gamma   90.00
#
_symmetry.space_group_name_H-M   'P 1'
#
loop_
_entity.id
_entity.type
_entity.pdbx_description
1 polymer ?
#
loop_
_entity_poly.entity_id
_entity_poly.type
_entity_poly.pdbx_seq_one_letter_code
_entity_poly.pdbx_strand_id
1 'polypeptide(L)' 'MVKNLPVSAEKEKISPCIKWAGGKGQILGEIEKRMPSDFENYFEPFVGAGSVL' A
#
# COMPACT_ATOMS: atom_id res chain seq x y z
N MET A 1 -10.96 -20.99 -31.03
CA MET A 1 -10.04 -19.83 -31.13
C MET A 1 -10.37 -18.87 -29.98
N VAL A 2 -9.95 -19.21 -28.77
CA VAL A 2 -10.11 -18.32 -27.59
C VAL A 2 -8.92 -17.38 -27.58
N LYS A 3 -9.17 -16.10 -27.82
CA LYS A 3 -8.17 -15.04 -27.64
C LYS A 3 -8.12 -14.75 -26.14
N ASN A 4 -7.06 -15.20 -25.46
CA ASN A 4 -6.77 -14.66 -24.14
C ASN A 4 -6.32 -13.21 -24.32
N LEU A 5 -7.12 -12.26 -23.83
CA LEU A 5 -6.68 -10.88 -23.65
C LEU A 5 -5.62 -10.83 -22.55
N PRO A 6 -4.62 -9.94 -22.65
CA PRO A 6 -3.69 -9.74 -21.56
C PRO A 6 -4.49 -9.16 -20.38
N VAL A 7 -4.54 -9.90 -19.27
CA VAL A 7 -4.90 -9.31 -17.98
C VAL A 7 -3.77 -8.35 -17.66
N SER A 8 -3.97 -7.07 -17.96
CA SER A 8 -3.16 -5.98 -17.45
C SER A 8 -3.16 -6.13 -15.94
N ALA A 9 -1.99 -6.43 -15.34
CA ALA A 9 -1.87 -6.60 -13.91
C ALA A 9 -2.14 -5.27 -13.22
N GLU A 10 -3.40 -5.02 -12.85
CA GLU A 10 -3.73 -3.91 -11.96
C GLU A 10 -3.14 -4.23 -10.58
N LYS A 11 -2.36 -3.30 -10.02
CA LYS A 11 -1.87 -3.40 -8.64
C LYS A 11 -3.09 -3.38 -7.71
N GLU A 12 -3.51 -4.54 -7.21
CA GLU A 12 -4.53 -4.60 -6.18
C GLU A 12 -4.08 -3.77 -4.97
N LYS A 13 -4.87 -2.75 -4.61
CA LYS A 13 -4.60 -1.90 -3.46
C LYS A 13 -5.15 -2.59 -2.21
N ILE A 14 -4.25 -3.08 -1.36
CA ILE A 14 -4.61 -3.63 -0.06
C ILE A 14 -5.20 -2.50 0.78
N SER A 15 -6.32 -2.77 1.45
CA SER A 15 -6.99 -1.81 2.32
C SER A 15 -6.83 -2.22 3.79
N PRO A 16 -6.83 -1.25 4.73
CA PRO A 16 -6.66 -1.55 6.15
C PRO A 16 -7.72 -2.54 6.64
N CYS A 17 -7.31 -3.57 7.38
CA CYS A 17 -8.22 -4.62 7.84
C CYS A 17 -9.26 -4.14 8.87
N ILE A 18 -8.97 -3.04 9.58
CA ILE A 18 -9.83 -2.46 10.61
C ILE A 18 -9.84 -0.93 10.54
N LYS A 19 -10.90 -0.31 11.07
CA LYS A 19 -10.95 1.14 11.28
C LYS A 19 -10.21 1.50 12.58
N TRP A 20 -9.22 2.40 12.48
CA TRP A 20 -8.37 2.80 13.61
C TRP A 20 -8.19 4.31 13.68
N ALA A 21 -8.11 4.86 14.88
CA ALA A 21 -7.85 6.29 15.09
C ALA A 21 -6.42 6.64 14.66
N GLY A 22 -6.27 7.64 13.78
CA GLY A 22 -4.96 7.98 13.19
C GLY A 22 -4.58 7.12 11.98
N GLY A 23 -5.56 6.53 11.28
CA GLY A 23 -5.33 5.86 9.99
C GLY A 23 -4.66 6.81 8.98
N LYS A 24 -3.57 6.36 8.36
CA LYS A 24 -2.69 7.20 7.52
C LYS A 24 -3.19 7.38 6.09
N GLY A 25 -4.40 6.93 5.76
CA GLY A 25 -4.92 6.88 4.39
C GLY A 25 -4.93 8.23 3.66
N GLN A 26 -5.24 9.33 4.35
CA GLN A 26 -5.28 10.68 3.75
C GLN A 26 -3.89 11.22 3.41
N ILE A 27 -2.85 10.76 4.11
CA ILE A 27 -1.46 11.24 3.97
C ILE A 27 -0.55 10.22 3.29
N LEU A 28 -1.08 9.07 2.84
CA LEU A 28 -0.28 7.98 2.29
C LEU A 28 0.58 8.42 1.10
N GLY A 29 0.00 9.20 0.17
CA GLY A 29 0.75 9.72 -0.97
C GLY A 29 1.89 10.68 -0.58
N GLU A 30 1.80 11.36 0.55
CA GLU A 30 2.89 12.19 1.06
C GLU A 30 3.99 11.37 1.73
N ILE A 31 3.63 10.24 2.35
CA ILE A 31 4.59 9.27 2.90
C ILE A 31 5.36 8.62 1.74
N GLU A 32 4.65 8.13 0.71
CA GLU A 32 5.24 7.49 -0.47
C GLU A 32 6.27 8.39 -1.17
N LYS A 33 5.98 9.69 -1.32
CA LYS A 33 6.91 10.67 -1.92
C LYS A 33 8.22 10.86 -1.14
N ARG A 34 8.24 10.53 0.15
CA ARG A 34 9.40 10.72 1.05
C ARG A 34 10.08 9.41 1.42
N MET A 35 9.51 8.28 1.01
CA MET A 35 10.14 6.98 1.16
C MET A 35 11.41 6.92 0.30
N PRO A 36 12.47 6.26 0.78
CA PRO A 36 13.63 5.96 -0.07
C PRO A 36 13.19 5.09 -1.25
N SER A 37 13.84 5.28 -2.40
CA SER A 37 13.56 4.48 -3.61
C SER A 37 13.82 2.99 -3.38
N ASP A 38 14.81 2.70 -2.54
CA ASP A 38 15.28 1.35 -2.27
C ASP A 38 15.57 1.16 -0.78
N PHE A 39 15.08 0.05 -0.23
CA PHE A 39 15.38 -0.43 1.10
C PHE A 39 15.20 -1.95 1.13
N GLU A 40 15.97 -2.65 1.95
CA GLU A 40 15.86 -4.11 2.07
C GLU A 40 14.72 -4.51 3.03
N ASN A 41 14.56 -3.76 4.12
CA ASN A 41 13.61 -4.08 5.19
C ASN A 41 12.78 -2.85 5.57
N TYR A 42 11.47 -3.04 5.74
CA TYR A 42 10.55 -2.03 6.25
C TYR A 42 10.09 -2.42 7.66
N PHE A 43 10.37 -1.56 8.63
CA PHE A 43 9.91 -1.71 9.99
C PHE A 43 9.00 -0.53 10.33
N GLU A 44 7.75 -0.82 10.73
CA GLU A 44 6.80 0.19 11.18
C GLU A 44 6.45 -0.04 12.67
N PRO A 45 7.19 0.59 13.61
CA PRO A 45 6.96 0.39 15.05
C PRO A 45 5.55 0.78 15.51
N PHE A 46 4.87 1.65 14.76
CA PHE A 46 3.53 2.16 15.04
C PHE A 46 2.55 1.83 13.91
N VAL A 47 2.40 0.53 13.60
CA VAL A 47 1.60 0.02 12.48
C VAL A 47 0.14 0.46 12.50
N GLY A 48 -0.50 0.48 13.68
CA GLY A 48 -1.95 0.72 13.80
C GLY A 48 -2.75 -0.26 12.95
N ALA A 49 -3.61 0.25 12.06
CA ALA A 49 -4.36 -0.59 11.10
C ALA A 49 -3.55 -1.02 9.86
N GLY A 50 -2.23 -0.78 9.81
CA GLY A 50 -1.39 -1.16 8.67
C GLY A 50 -1.68 -0.38 7.39
N SER A 51 -2.04 0.91 7.50
CA SER A 51 -2.49 1.70 6.34
C SER A 51 -1.40 2.10 5.33
N VAL A 52 -0.13 1.77 5.58
CA VAL A 52 0.99 2.02 4.66
C VAL A 52 1.36 0.77 3.84
N LEU A 53 0.85 -0.41 4.22
CA LEU A 53 1.14 -1.69 3.58
C LEU A 53 0.23 -1.93 2.36
#